data_AF-A0A1V5TUD9-F1
#
_entry.id   AF-A0A1V5TUD9-F1
#
_cell.length_a   1.000
_cell.length_b   1.000
_cell.length_c   1.000
_cell.angle_alpha   90.00
_cell.angle_beta   90.00
_cell.angle_gamma   90.00
#
_symmetry.space_group_name_H-M   'P 1'
#
loop_
_entity.id
_entity.type
_entity.pdbx_description
1 polymer ?
#
loop_
_entity_poly.entity_id
_entity_poly.type
_entity_poly.pdbx_seq_one_letter_code
_entity_poly.pdbx_strand_id
1 'polypeptide(L)'
;MSHHLPIMRKPLDEHLFVLYNEIVDRNKNGGDTIKRDTGYPEAVTYPTEEEMRAAQKACCGRMCAECETPAEYAWRRRSVDLGELLLDAVKTRLSEAERQAVVGHYFDKRTLTDIALGGGKSPAAVGKALQRGLGKLRDALDYTVRYQHNLDSPALAPLAVGKALAVAAAARASPKNFGERVAALREAGNITRAKLAEAAGIDIKRLEALEEGRAGADAGELVRLSAFFMTTADYLLKGEAHGAYDAR
;
A
#
# COMPACT_ATOMS: atom_id res chain seq x y z
N MET A 1 39.88 25.22 2.42
CA MET A 1 38.62 25.02 3.16
C MET A 1 37.58 24.51 2.18
N SER A 2 37.43 23.18 2.11
CA SER A 2 36.52 22.54 1.16
C SER A 2 35.12 22.50 1.74
N HIS A 3 34.21 23.31 1.21
CA HIS A 3 32.80 23.29 1.57
C HIS A 3 32.15 22.01 1.01
N HIS A 4 31.94 21.01 1.88
CA HIS A 4 31.03 19.92 1.57
C HIS A 4 29.58 20.45 1.64
N LEU A 5 28.95 20.58 0.49
CA LEU A 5 27.50 20.75 0.40
C LEU A 5 26.82 19.49 0.96
N PRO A 6 25.80 19.62 1.82
CA PRO A 6 25.03 18.48 2.28
C PRO A 6 24.29 17.87 1.09
N ILE A 7 24.50 16.57 0.84
CA ILE A 7 23.74 15.81 -0.14
C ILE A 7 22.30 15.72 0.37
N MET A 8 21.45 16.66 -0.05
CA MET A 8 20.00 16.58 0.05
C MET A 8 19.56 15.37 -0.78
N ARG A 9 19.36 14.22 -0.14
CA ARG A 9 18.68 13.09 -0.79
C ARG A 9 17.22 13.51 -0.99
N LYS A 10 16.84 13.77 -2.24
CA LYS A 10 15.43 13.97 -2.62
C LYS A 10 14.59 12.78 -2.10
N PRO A 11 13.37 13.02 -1.60
CA PRO A 11 12.49 11.94 -1.15
C PRO A 11 12.29 10.92 -2.29
N LEU A 12 12.25 9.62 -1.94
CA LEU A 12 12.09 8.50 -2.88
C LEU A 12 10.96 8.74 -3.92
N ASP A 13 9.94 9.49 -3.51
CA ASP A 13 8.75 9.88 -4.29
C ASP A 13 9.10 10.59 -5.62
N GLU A 14 10.02 11.55 -5.61
CA GLU A 14 10.30 12.38 -6.81
C GLU A 14 11.04 11.59 -7.90
N HIS A 15 11.93 10.67 -7.51
CA HIS A 15 12.65 9.81 -8.45
C HIS A 15 11.75 8.69 -9.01
N LEU A 16 10.82 8.18 -8.19
CA LEU A 16 9.82 7.20 -8.63
C LEU A 16 8.82 7.84 -9.59
N PHE A 17 8.43 9.09 -9.34
CA PHE A 17 7.57 9.89 -10.20
C PHE A 17 8.21 10.19 -11.57
N VAL A 18 9.51 10.53 -11.60
CA VAL A 18 10.24 10.73 -12.86
C VAL A 18 10.34 9.42 -13.67
N LEU A 19 10.72 8.32 -13.02
CA LEU A 19 10.80 7.00 -13.68
C LEU A 19 9.44 6.55 -14.23
N TYR A 20 8.37 6.83 -13.49
CA TYR A 20 7.00 6.59 -13.92
C TYR A 20 6.63 7.38 -15.19
N ASN A 21 6.89 8.69 -15.21
CA ASN A 21 6.58 9.52 -16.38
C ASN A 21 7.38 9.09 -17.62
N GLU A 22 8.65 8.69 -17.46
CA GLU A 22 9.47 8.17 -18.56
C GLU A 22 8.93 6.85 -19.14
N ILE A 23 8.37 5.96 -18.31
CA ILE A 23 7.76 4.70 -18.75
C ILE A 23 6.42 4.95 -19.45
N VAL A 24 5.59 5.84 -18.90
CA VAL A 24 4.31 6.24 -19.50
C VAL A 24 4.52 6.92 -20.85
N ASP A 25 5.51 7.80 -20.95
CA ASP A 25 5.81 8.52 -22.20
C ASP A 25 6.34 7.59 -23.30
N ARG A 26 7.07 6.52 -22.95
CA ARG A 26 7.49 5.49 -23.91
C ARG A 26 6.32 4.65 -24.44
N ASN A 27 5.30 4.41 -23.62
CA ASN A 27 4.13 3.63 -24.00
C ASN A 27 3.09 4.41 -24.82
N LYS A 28 3.17 5.75 -24.87
CA LYS A 28 2.29 6.59 -25.73
C LYS A 28 2.41 6.28 -27.24
N ASN A 29 3.51 5.64 -27.66
CA ASN A 29 3.76 5.32 -29.07
C ASN A 29 3.31 3.90 -29.49
N GLY A 30 2.71 3.12 -28.57
CA GLY A 30 2.31 1.73 -28.79
C GLY A 30 0.84 1.47 -28.46
N GLY A 31 -0.07 1.94 -29.32
CA GLY A 31 -1.45 1.46 -29.39
C GLY A 31 -2.43 2.03 -28.35
N ASP A 32 -3.22 3.02 -28.77
CA ASP A 32 -4.60 3.42 -28.36
C ASP A 32 -5.13 3.14 -26.94
N THR A 33 -4.27 3.01 -25.94
CA THR A 33 -4.66 2.64 -24.58
C THR A 33 -4.52 3.82 -23.61
N ILE A 34 -5.70 4.29 -23.21
CA ILE A 34 -6.04 4.82 -21.87
C ILE A 34 -5.72 6.31 -21.65
N LYS A 35 -6.66 7.15 -22.11
CA LYS A 35 -7.05 8.40 -21.42
C LYS A 35 -8.19 8.16 -20.42
N ARG A 36 -8.03 7.23 -19.48
CA ARG A 36 -8.91 7.15 -18.31
C ARG A 36 -8.06 6.98 -17.05
N ASP A 37 -8.23 7.94 -16.16
CA ASP A 37 -7.56 8.12 -14.88
C ASP A 37 -7.97 6.97 -13.93
N THR A 38 -7.36 5.79 -14.05
CA THR A 38 -7.72 4.59 -13.25
C THR A 38 -7.27 4.69 -11.79
N GLY A 39 -6.54 5.75 -11.41
CA GLY A 39 -5.89 5.87 -10.10
C GLY A 39 -4.81 4.82 -9.83
N TYR A 40 -4.52 3.92 -10.79
CA TYR A 40 -3.52 2.85 -10.71
C TYR A 40 -2.57 2.95 -11.91
N PRO A 41 -1.60 3.88 -11.84
CA PRO A 41 -0.66 4.20 -12.91
C PRO A 41 0.14 3.01 -13.50
N GLU A 42 0.30 1.94 -12.73
CA GLU A 42 1.01 0.71 -13.09
C GLU A 42 0.20 -0.30 -13.93
N ALA A 43 -1.08 -0.01 -14.18
CA ALA A 43 -1.99 -0.87 -14.95
C ALA A 43 -1.72 -0.79 -16.46
N VAL A 44 -0.51 -1.15 -16.89
CA VAL A 44 -0.09 -1.16 -18.31
C VAL A 44 -0.74 -2.32 -19.09
N THR A 45 -1.28 -3.31 -18.39
CA THR A 45 -1.96 -4.48 -18.95
C THR A 45 -3.29 -4.75 -18.25
N TYR A 46 -4.28 -5.24 -19.00
CA TYR A 46 -5.61 -5.55 -18.46
C TYR A 46 -5.62 -6.96 -17.86
N PRO A 47 -6.20 -7.17 -16.67
CA PRO A 47 -6.39 -8.50 -16.10
C PRO A 47 -7.19 -9.40 -17.06
N THR A 48 -6.89 -10.69 -17.08
CA THR A 48 -7.61 -11.66 -17.91
C THR A 48 -9.08 -11.74 -17.48
N GLU A 49 -9.97 -12.22 -18.37
CA GLU A 49 -11.38 -12.41 -18.03
C GLU A 49 -11.58 -13.35 -16.84
N GLU A 50 -10.73 -14.37 -16.71
CA GLU A 50 -10.78 -15.32 -15.60
C GLU A 50 -10.40 -14.64 -14.28
N GLU A 51 -9.34 -13.84 -14.28
CA GLU A 51 -8.94 -13.04 -13.11
C GLU A 51 -10.01 -12.02 -12.73
N MET A 52 -10.63 -11.35 -13.71
CA MET A 52 -11.74 -10.42 -13.47
C MET A 52 -12.96 -11.12 -12.88
N ARG A 53 -13.32 -12.32 -13.37
CA ARG A 53 -14.43 -13.11 -12.81
C ARG A 53 -14.12 -13.63 -11.41
N ALA A 54 -12.89 -14.10 -11.15
CA ALA A 54 -12.46 -14.55 -9.83
C ALA A 54 -12.47 -13.39 -8.82
N ALA A 55 -11.94 -12.24 -9.23
CA ALA A 55 -12.01 -10.99 -8.51
C ALA A 55 -13.45 -10.60 -8.15
N GLN A 56 -14.34 -10.62 -9.15
CA GLN A 56 -15.75 -10.26 -8.98
C GLN A 56 -16.50 -11.22 -8.06
N LYS A 57 -16.14 -12.51 -8.04
CA LYS A 57 -16.67 -13.51 -7.10
C LYS A 57 -16.16 -13.33 -5.66
N ALA A 58 -14.94 -12.82 -5.48
CA ALA A 58 -14.35 -12.54 -4.16
C ALA A 58 -14.82 -11.20 -3.57
N CYS A 59 -15.25 -10.26 -4.42
CA CYS A 59 -15.99 -9.08 -4.00
C CYS A 59 -17.39 -9.49 -3.50
N CYS A 60 -18.00 -8.72 -2.58
CA CYS A 60 -19.18 -9.04 -1.76
C CYS A 60 -20.49 -9.42 -2.48
N GLY A 61 -20.46 -9.78 -3.77
CA GLY A 61 -21.59 -10.26 -4.56
C GLY A 61 -22.63 -9.18 -4.91
N ARG A 62 -22.51 -7.98 -4.34
CA ARG A 62 -23.35 -6.85 -4.69
C ARG A 62 -22.80 -6.16 -5.92
N MET A 63 -23.43 -6.43 -7.06
CA MET A 63 -23.44 -5.51 -8.18
C MET A 63 -24.09 -4.20 -7.71
N CYS A 64 -23.36 -3.34 -7.00
CA CYS A 64 -23.74 -1.95 -6.84
C CYS A 64 -23.02 -1.14 -7.92
N ALA A 65 -23.68 -0.11 -8.41
CA ALA A 65 -23.17 0.82 -9.42
C ALA A 65 -21.95 1.65 -8.94
N GLU A 66 -21.41 1.36 -7.74
CA GLU A 66 -20.38 2.13 -7.02
C GLU A 66 -19.10 1.33 -6.71
N CYS A 67 -18.97 0.10 -7.18
CA CYS A 67 -17.71 -0.66 -7.07
C CYS A 67 -16.75 -0.34 -8.21
N GLU A 68 -15.47 -0.22 -7.89
CA GLU A 68 -14.35 -0.20 -8.84
C GLU A 68 -14.52 -1.25 -9.95
N THR A 69 -14.05 -0.96 -11.17
CA THR A 69 -14.17 -1.90 -12.29
C THR A 69 -13.48 -3.24 -11.96
N PRO A 70 -13.90 -4.39 -12.53
CA PRO A 70 -13.25 -5.67 -12.27
C PRO A 70 -11.73 -5.67 -12.48
N ALA A 71 -11.25 -4.85 -13.43
CA ALA A 71 -9.82 -4.66 -13.66
C ALA A 71 -9.13 -3.86 -12.54
N GLU A 72 -9.74 -2.79 -12.04
CA GLU A 72 -9.22 -2.03 -10.90
C GLU A 72 -9.19 -2.86 -9.63
N TYR A 73 -10.24 -3.65 -9.36
CA TYR A 73 -10.25 -4.58 -8.24
C TYR A 73 -9.11 -5.60 -8.36
N ALA A 74 -8.94 -6.22 -9.52
CA ALA A 74 -7.90 -7.23 -9.74
C ALA A 74 -6.49 -6.63 -9.54
N TRP A 75 -6.26 -5.40 -10.01
CA TRP A 75 -5.01 -4.67 -9.77
C TRP A 75 -4.77 -4.35 -8.29
N ARG A 76 -5.81 -3.90 -7.58
CA ARG A 76 -5.74 -3.64 -6.15
C ARG A 76 -5.41 -4.92 -5.37
N ARG A 77 -6.08 -6.03 -5.69
CA ARG A 77 -5.85 -7.35 -5.09
C ARG A 77 -4.44 -7.86 -5.33
N ARG A 78 -3.88 -7.73 -6.54
CA ARG A 78 -2.48 -8.11 -6.82
C ARG A 78 -1.49 -7.46 -5.86
N SER A 79 -1.69 -6.18 -5.52
CA SER A 79 -0.86 -5.47 -4.54
C SER A 79 -1.02 -5.99 -3.11
N VAL A 80 -2.25 -6.37 -2.72
CA VAL A 80 -2.54 -6.98 -1.41
C VAL A 80 -1.90 -8.36 -1.30
N ASP A 81 -2.10 -9.21 -2.30
CA ASP A 81 -1.53 -10.56 -2.34
C ASP A 81 0.00 -10.50 -2.39
N LEU A 82 0.58 -9.53 -3.12
CA LEU A 82 2.02 -9.28 -3.11
C LEU A 82 2.52 -8.83 -1.73
N GLY A 83 1.72 -8.05 -1.00
CA GLY A 83 1.99 -7.67 0.40
C GLY A 83 2.06 -8.87 1.34
N GLU A 84 1.17 -9.85 1.17
CA GLU A 84 1.21 -11.10 1.94
C GLU A 84 2.46 -11.92 1.64
N LEU A 85 2.79 -12.09 0.35
CA LEU A 85 4.02 -12.75 -0.07
C LEU A 85 5.27 -12.03 0.43
N LEU A 86 5.23 -10.70 0.49
CA LEU A 86 6.30 -9.89 1.05
C LEU A 86 6.51 -10.17 2.53
N LEU A 87 5.44 -10.33 3.31
CA LEU A 87 5.55 -10.68 4.73
C LEU A 87 6.22 -12.04 4.94
N ASP A 88 5.95 -13.00 4.07
CA ASP A 88 6.61 -14.30 4.11
C ASP A 88 8.06 -14.22 3.65
N ALA A 89 8.38 -13.38 2.66
CA ALA A 89 9.76 -13.11 2.26
C ALA A 89 10.55 -12.40 3.39
N VAL A 90 9.94 -11.43 4.08
CA VAL A 90 10.53 -10.82 5.30
C VAL A 90 10.81 -11.90 6.34
N LYS A 91 9.90 -12.87 6.49
CA LYS A 91 10.05 -13.96 7.45
C LYS A 91 11.12 -15.00 7.09
N THR A 92 11.31 -15.30 5.82
CA THR A 92 12.10 -16.46 5.39
C THR A 92 13.41 -16.09 4.70
N ARG A 93 13.52 -14.88 4.13
CA ARG A 93 14.67 -14.45 3.32
C ARG A 93 15.59 -13.47 4.02
N LEU A 94 15.11 -12.77 5.04
CA LEU A 94 15.88 -11.75 5.74
C LEU A 94 16.56 -12.29 7.00
N SER A 95 17.84 -11.94 7.16
CA SER A 95 18.55 -12.11 8.43
C SER A 95 17.96 -11.22 9.51
N GLU A 96 18.25 -11.51 10.77
CA GLU A 96 17.70 -10.75 11.90
C GLU A 96 18.02 -9.25 11.81
N ALA A 97 19.26 -8.89 11.43
CA ALA A 97 19.65 -7.48 11.27
C ALA A 97 18.91 -6.77 10.11
N GLU A 98 18.67 -7.46 9.00
CA GLU A 98 17.94 -6.91 7.85
C GLU A 98 16.45 -6.76 8.17
N ARG A 99 15.88 -7.77 8.84
CA ARG A 99 14.49 -7.76 9.30
C ARG A 99 14.23 -6.65 10.29
N GLN A 100 15.07 -6.50 11.31
CA GLN A 100 14.96 -5.42 12.29
C GLN A 100 15.00 -4.04 11.61
N ALA A 101 15.86 -3.87 10.60
CA ALA A 101 15.94 -2.62 9.84
C ALA A 101 14.69 -2.37 9.00
N VAL A 102 14.22 -3.38 8.25
CA VAL A 102 13.01 -3.27 7.40
C VAL A 102 11.76 -3.04 8.25
N VAL A 103 11.53 -3.87 9.27
CA VAL A 103 10.36 -3.76 10.16
C VAL A 103 10.42 -2.46 10.95
N GLY A 104 11.55 -2.15 11.57
CA GLY A 104 11.72 -0.92 12.34
C GLY A 104 11.44 0.34 11.51
N HIS A 105 11.92 0.37 10.27
CA HIS A 105 11.78 1.55 9.43
C HIS A 105 10.37 1.67 8.81
N TYR A 106 9.87 0.62 8.18
CA TYR A 106 8.63 0.68 7.41
C TYR A 106 7.37 0.39 8.24
N PHE A 107 7.46 -0.50 9.24
CA PHE A 107 6.29 -0.94 10.01
C PHE A 107 6.15 -0.13 11.28
N ASP A 108 7.25 0.05 12.01
CA ASP A 108 7.24 0.80 13.27
C ASP A 108 7.41 2.31 13.06
N LYS A 109 7.64 2.75 11.82
CA LYS A 109 7.90 4.16 11.44
C LYS A 109 9.04 4.81 12.23
N ARG A 110 10.02 4.02 12.69
CA ARG A 110 11.17 4.52 13.46
C ARG A 110 12.25 5.07 12.52
N THR A 111 13.00 6.06 13.01
CA THR A 111 14.17 6.56 12.28
C THR A 111 15.31 5.53 12.31
N LEU A 112 16.23 5.60 11.35
CA LEU A 112 17.41 4.74 11.36
C LEU A 112 18.25 4.92 12.63
N THR A 113 18.22 6.12 13.22
CA THR A 113 18.91 6.45 14.47
C THR A 113 18.26 5.73 15.65
N ASP A 114 16.94 5.73 15.76
CA ASP A 114 16.24 5.05 16.87
C ASP A 114 16.42 3.54 16.80
N ILE A 115 16.38 2.97 15.59
CA ILE A 115 16.64 1.54 15.36
C ILE A 115 18.08 1.19 15.75
N ALA A 116 19.04 2.06 15.40
CA ALA A 116 20.44 1.90 15.74
C ALA A 116 20.68 1.91 17.26
N LEU A 117 20.06 2.85 17.97
CA LEU A 117 20.13 2.95 19.44
C LEU A 117 19.58 1.68 20.11
N GLY A 118 18.39 1.22 19.71
CA GLY A 118 17.78 0.01 20.29
C GLY A 118 18.54 -1.28 19.99
N GLY A 119 19.35 -1.31 18.93
CA GLY A 119 20.11 -2.48 18.50
C GLY A 119 21.60 -2.44 18.80
N GLY A 120 22.11 -1.39 19.47
CA GLY A 120 23.55 -1.21 19.73
C GLY A 120 24.41 -1.11 18.48
N LYS A 121 23.84 -0.62 17.36
CA LYS A 121 24.51 -0.50 16.05
C LYS A 121 24.67 0.97 15.67
N SER A 122 25.49 1.25 14.65
CA SER A 122 25.53 2.59 14.05
C SER A 122 24.37 2.78 13.04
N PRO A 123 23.85 4.01 12.85
CA PRO A 123 22.83 4.29 11.84
C PRO A 123 23.26 3.88 10.42
N ALA A 124 24.55 3.99 10.10
CA ALA A 124 25.11 3.54 8.83
C ALA A 124 25.03 2.01 8.66
N ALA A 125 25.26 1.24 9.73
CA ALA A 125 25.12 -0.21 9.71
C ALA A 125 23.64 -0.63 9.52
N VAL A 126 22.71 0.06 10.18
CA VAL A 126 21.26 -0.13 9.99
C VAL A 126 20.86 0.21 8.57
N GLY A 127 21.31 1.34 8.02
CA GLY A 127 21.04 1.73 6.64
C GLY A 127 21.55 0.71 5.61
N LYS A 128 22.75 0.14 5.81
CA LYS A 128 23.28 -0.94 4.95
C LYS A 128 22.43 -2.22 5.07
N ALA A 129 22.00 -2.59 6.27
CA ALA A 129 21.13 -3.74 6.49
C ALA A 129 19.76 -3.54 5.83
N LEU A 130 19.19 -2.33 5.91
CA LEU A 130 17.95 -1.97 5.23
C LEU A 130 18.08 -2.15 3.71
N GLN A 131 19.13 -1.59 3.10
CA GLN A 131 19.35 -1.68 1.66
C GLN A 131 19.52 -3.13 1.18
N ARG A 132 20.27 -3.96 1.92
CA ARG A 132 20.41 -5.39 1.61
C ARG A 132 19.08 -6.14 1.77
N GLY A 133 18.32 -5.84 2.82
CA GLY A 133 17.00 -6.42 3.04
C GLY A 133 16.07 -6.11 1.87
N LEU A 134 15.97 -4.84 1.47
CA LEU A 134 15.18 -4.42 0.32
C LEU A 134 15.62 -5.10 -0.99
N GLY A 135 16.92 -5.26 -1.20
CA GLY A 135 17.45 -6.01 -2.35
C GLY A 135 16.96 -7.46 -2.38
N LYS A 136 17.09 -8.18 -1.25
CA LYS A 136 16.61 -9.57 -1.13
C LYS A 136 15.10 -9.71 -1.32
N LEU A 137 14.31 -8.76 -0.81
CA LEU A 137 12.87 -8.76 -1.01
C LEU A 137 12.51 -8.56 -2.48
N ARG A 138 13.18 -7.64 -3.17
CA ARG A 138 13.01 -7.46 -4.61
C ARG A 138 13.33 -8.74 -5.37
N ASP A 139 14.47 -9.35 -5.09
CA ASP A 139 14.91 -10.57 -5.80
C ASP A 139 13.95 -11.74 -5.51
N ALA A 140 13.42 -11.84 -4.29
CA ALA A 140 12.45 -12.87 -3.91
C ALA A 140 11.08 -12.72 -4.60
N LEU A 141 10.69 -11.48 -4.92
CA LEU A 141 9.38 -11.16 -5.48
C LEU A 141 9.42 -10.86 -6.99
N ASP A 142 10.60 -10.80 -7.60
CA ASP A 142 10.82 -10.37 -8.98
C ASP A 142 9.92 -11.12 -9.99
N TYR A 143 9.93 -12.45 -9.95
CA TYR A 143 9.09 -13.25 -10.86
C TYR A 143 7.59 -13.05 -10.65
N THR A 144 7.16 -12.87 -9.40
CA THR A 144 5.76 -12.58 -9.08
C THR A 144 5.35 -11.23 -9.63
N VAL A 145 6.18 -10.21 -9.48
CA VAL A 145 5.91 -8.88 -10.03
C VAL A 145 5.88 -8.93 -11.56
N ARG A 146 6.85 -9.60 -12.20
CA ARG A 146 6.87 -9.75 -13.66
C ARG A 146 5.60 -10.44 -14.17
N TYR A 147 5.15 -11.49 -13.48
CA TYR A 147 3.89 -12.16 -13.78
C TYR A 147 2.69 -11.24 -13.60
N GLN A 148 2.55 -10.60 -12.42
CA GLN A 148 1.43 -9.73 -12.09
C GLN A 148 1.33 -8.50 -12.98
N HIS A 149 2.43 -8.02 -13.55
CA HIS A 149 2.40 -6.89 -14.45
C HIS A 149 2.47 -7.28 -15.94
N ASN A 150 2.63 -8.57 -16.24
CA ASN A 150 2.83 -9.11 -17.58
C ASN A 150 3.99 -8.41 -18.31
N LEU A 151 5.15 -8.29 -17.65
CA LEU A 151 6.26 -7.45 -18.09
C LEU A 151 7.59 -8.19 -18.27
N ASP A 152 8.30 -7.81 -19.33
CA ASP A 152 9.75 -7.99 -19.54
C ASP A 152 10.60 -6.87 -18.90
N SER A 153 10.00 -5.94 -18.16
CA SER A 153 10.67 -4.71 -17.67
C SER A 153 11.01 -4.77 -16.16
N PRO A 154 12.29 -4.98 -15.80
CA PRO A 154 12.74 -5.04 -14.40
C PRO A 154 12.65 -3.71 -13.64
N ALA A 155 12.38 -2.59 -14.33
CA ALA A 155 12.31 -1.25 -13.72
C ALA A 155 11.10 -1.05 -12.80
N LEU A 156 10.04 -1.85 -12.94
CA LEU A 156 8.81 -1.74 -12.14
C LEU A 156 8.81 -2.57 -10.85
N ALA A 157 9.77 -3.50 -10.70
CA ALA A 157 9.91 -4.31 -9.48
C ALA A 157 10.07 -3.48 -8.19
N PRO A 158 10.90 -2.44 -8.13
CA PRO A 158 11.02 -1.60 -6.94
C PRO A 158 9.72 -0.90 -6.54
N LEU A 159 8.91 -0.46 -7.52
CA LEU A 159 7.63 0.21 -7.30
C LEU A 159 6.60 -0.76 -6.70
N ALA A 160 6.43 -1.92 -7.33
CA ALA A 160 5.48 -2.93 -6.86
C ALA A 160 5.84 -3.43 -5.44
N VAL A 161 7.13 -3.67 -5.18
CA VAL A 161 7.62 -4.07 -3.84
C VAL A 161 7.42 -2.95 -2.81
N GLY A 162 7.65 -1.69 -3.19
CA GLY A 162 7.39 -0.54 -2.32
C GLY A 162 5.91 -0.42 -1.93
N LYS A 163 5.00 -0.64 -2.89
CA LYS A 163 3.55 -0.65 -2.65
C LYS A 163 3.12 -1.82 -1.77
N ALA A 164 3.64 -3.02 -2.05
CA ALA A 164 3.42 -4.20 -1.21
C ALA A 164 3.93 -3.99 0.24
N LEU A 165 5.08 -3.32 0.42
CA LEU A 165 5.59 -2.93 1.74
C LEU A 165 4.62 -2.01 2.47
N ALA A 166 4.08 -0.98 1.79
CA ALA A 166 3.13 -0.05 2.38
C ALA A 166 1.84 -0.76 2.82
N VAL A 167 1.29 -1.63 1.96
CA VAL A 167 0.11 -2.45 2.26
C VAL A 167 0.37 -3.38 3.45
N ALA A 168 1.50 -4.08 3.45
CA ALA A 168 1.89 -4.99 4.53
C ALA A 168 2.12 -4.27 5.86
N ALA A 169 2.70 -3.06 5.82
CA ALA A 169 2.90 -2.22 7.00
C ALA A 169 1.56 -1.74 7.57
N ALA A 170 0.64 -1.28 6.72
CA ALA A 170 -0.69 -0.85 7.13
C ALA A 170 -1.51 -1.99 7.75
N ALA A 171 -1.45 -3.20 7.16
CA ALA A 171 -2.12 -4.39 7.69
C ALA A 171 -1.62 -4.82 9.08
N ARG A 172 -0.43 -4.39 9.49
CA ARG A 172 0.17 -4.67 10.80
C ARG A 172 0.27 -3.45 11.71
N ALA A 173 -0.28 -2.30 11.29
CA ALA A 173 -0.26 -1.11 12.09
C ALA A 173 -1.02 -1.35 13.41
N SER A 174 -0.59 -0.67 14.48
CA SER A 174 -1.29 -0.64 15.77
C SER A 174 -1.92 0.75 15.96
N PRO A 175 -3.03 1.06 15.26
CA PRO A 175 -3.63 2.39 15.25
C PRO A 175 -4.26 2.73 16.60
N LYS A 176 -4.04 3.96 17.07
CA LYS A 176 -4.42 4.41 18.42
C LYS A 176 -5.79 5.07 18.46
N ASN A 177 -6.19 5.70 17.37
CA ASN A 177 -7.44 6.45 17.28
C ASN A 177 -8.26 6.04 16.05
N PHE A 178 -9.48 6.58 15.98
CA PHE A 178 -10.43 6.31 14.90
C PHE A 178 -9.85 6.63 13.52
N GLY A 179 -9.25 7.82 13.36
CA GLY A 179 -8.67 8.26 12.09
C GLY A 179 -7.56 7.33 11.60
N GLU A 180 -6.66 6.95 12.51
CA GLU A 180 -5.58 6.00 12.23
C GLU A 180 -6.10 4.61 11.85
N ARG A 181 -7.22 4.16 12.45
CA ARG A 181 -7.85 2.87 12.08
C ARG A 181 -8.44 2.91 10.68
N VAL A 182 -9.12 3.99 10.32
CA VAL A 182 -9.66 4.19 8.97
C VAL A 182 -8.53 4.24 7.94
N ALA A 183 -7.47 5.01 8.23
CA ALA A 183 -6.29 5.09 7.36
C ALA A 183 -5.60 3.73 7.20
N ALA A 184 -5.41 2.98 8.30
CA ALA A 184 -4.80 1.65 8.27
C ALA A 184 -5.62 0.65 7.47
N LEU A 185 -6.95 0.61 7.66
CA LEU A 185 -7.84 -0.26 6.86
C LEU A 185 -7.80 0.12 5.38
N ARG A 186 -7.82 1.42 5.06
CA ARG A 186 -7.73 1.92 3.69
C ARG A 186 -6.41 1.51 3.03
N GLU A 187 -5.29 1.74 3.70
CA GLU A 187 -3.94 1.45 3.18
C GLU A 187 -3.68 -0.06 3.09
N ALA A 188 -4.16 -0.86 4.06
CA ALA A 188 -4.12 -2.31 4.00
C ALA A 188 -4.97 -2.88 2.86
N GLY A 189 -6.06 -2.20 2.50
CA GLY A 189 -6.86 -2.50 1.34
C GLY A 189 -6.28 -2.03 0.01
N ASN A 190 -5.16 -1.28 0.03
CA ASN A 190 -4.60 -0.54 -1.11
C ASN A 190 -5.62 0.40 -1.78
N ILE A 191 -6.43 1.09 -0.97
CA ILE A 191 -7.50 1.98 -1.43
C ILE A 191 -6.99 3.42 -1.34
N THR A 192 -7.21 4.22 -2.39
CA THR A 192 -6.85 5.65 -2.35
C THR A 192 -7.88 6.42 -1.53
N ARG A 193 -7.48 7.57 -0.96
CA ARG A 193 -8.41 8.41 -0.20
C ARG A 193 -9.58 8.89 -1.08
N ALA A 194 -9.32 9.22 -2.34
CA ALA A 194 -10.35 9.60 -3.30
C ALA A 194 -11.38 8.47 -3.51
N LYS A 195 -10.93 7.23 -3.70
CA LYS A 195 -11.83 6.08 -3.88
C LYS A 195 -12.66 5.77 -2.64
N LEU A 196 -12.06 5.88 -1.44
CA LEU A 196 -12.82 5.72 -0.20
C LEU A 196 -13.84 6.85 0.00
N ALA A 197 -13.46 8.10 -0.29
CA ALA A 197 -14.33 9.27 -0.19
C ALA A 197 -15.57 9.11 -1.09
N GLU A 198 -15.35 8.74 -2.35
CA GLU A 198 -16.41 8.45 -3.31
C GLU A 198 -17.33 7.32 -2.82
N ALA A 199 -16.77 6.15 -2.51
CA ALA A 199 -17.56 4.99 -2.12
C ALA A 199 -18.28 5.14 -0.76
N ALA A 200 -17.73 5.94 0.16
CA ALA A 200 -18.37 6.22 1.45
C ALA A 200 -19.31 7.44 1.40
N GLY A 201 -19.40 8.14 0.27
CA GLY A 201 -20.15 9.39 0.16
C GLY A 201 -19.67 10.46 1.16
N ILE A 202 -18.35 10.60 1.30
CA ILE A 202 -17.69 11.57 2.20
C ILE A 202 -16.84 12.50 1.34
N ASP A 203 -16.87 13.81 1.61
CA ASP A 203 -15.97 14.74 0.93
C ASP A 203 -14.49 14.37 1.17
N ILE A 204 -13.63 14.52 0.16
CA ILE A 204 -12.23 14.07 0.25
C ILE A 204 -11.44 14.81 1.34
N LYS A 205 -11.67 16.12 1.53
CA LYS A 205 -11.02 16.92 2.58
C LYS A 205 -11.58 16.57 3.94
N ARG A 206 -12.87 16.23 4.00
CA ARG A 206 -13.51 15.70 5.20
C ARG A 206 -12.87 14.38 5.61
N LEU A 207 -12.69 13.43 4.69
CA LEU A 207 -12.03 12.15 4.96
C LEU A 207 -10.57 12.34 5.39
N GLU A 208 -9.84 13.27 4.78
CA GLU A 208 -8.47 13.62 5.20
C GLU A 208 -8.44 14.13 6.65
N ALA A 209 -9.35 15.05 7.02
CA ALA A 209 -9.45 15.55 8.38
C ALA A 209 -9.83 14.46 9.40
N LEU A 210 -10.65 13.48 9.00
CA LEU A 210 -10.99 12.30 9.82
C LEU A 210 -9.75 11.42 10.05
N GLU A 211 -9.04 11.04 8.98
CA GLU A 211 -7.86 10.17 9.06
C GLU A 211 -6.72 10.79 9.89
N GLU A 212 -6.55 12.11 9.81
CA GLU A 212 -5.55 12.84 10.58
C GLU A 212 -5.96 13.13 12.03
N GLY A 213 -7.17 12.72 12.43
CA GLY A 213 -7.71 12.97 13.77
C GLY A 213 -8.02 14.45 14.05
N ARG A 214 -8.06 15.29 13.01
CA ARG A 214 -8.47 16.71 13.11
C ARG A 214 -9.98 16.86 13.25
N ALA A 215 -10.74 15.82 12.94
CA ALA A 215 -12.18 15.78 13.16
C ALA A 215 -12.66 14.39 13.60
N GLY A 216 -13.77 14.36 14.34
CA GLY A 216 -14.50 13.12 14.64
C GLY A 216 -15.56 12.82 13.57
N ALA A 217 -15.83 11.54 13.34
CA ALA A 217 -16.89 11.11 12.44
C ALA A 217 -18.27 11.30 13.08
N ASP A 218 -19.25 11.72 12.27
CA ASP A 218 -20.65 11.65 12.67
C ASP A 218 -21.19 10.20 12.60
N ALA A 219 -22.38 9.97 13.16
CA ALA A 219 -22.99 8.65 13.19
C ALA A 219 -23.23 8.06 11.79
N GLY A 220 -23.57 8.90 10.80
CA GLY A 220 -23.79 8.45 9.43
C GLY A 220 -22.48 8.07 8.73
N GLU A 221 -21.44 8.89 8.88
CA GLU A 221 -20.08 8.60 8.41
C GLU A 221 -19.56 7.28 9.01
N LEU A 222 -19.77 7.06 10.31
CA LEU A 222 -19.38 5.83 10.99
C LEU A 222 -20.08 4.59 10.43
N VAL A 223 -21.38 4.67 10.16
CA VAL A 223 -22.15 3.56 9.55
C VAL A 223 -21.65 3.26 8.13
N ARG A 224 -21.43 4.31 7.30
CA ARG A 224 -20.95 4.12 5.92
C ARG A 224 -19.55 3.50 5.88
N LEU A 225 -18.64 3.98 6.72
CA LEU A 225 -17.28 3.43 6.83
C LEU A 225 -17.28 1.99 7.38
N SER A 226 -18.10 1.69 8.39
CA SER A 226 -18.25 0.34 8.94
C SER A 226 -18.75 -0.64 7.87
N ALA A 227 -19.76 -0.23 7.10
CA ALA A 227 -20.31 -1.02 6.01
C ALA A 227 -19.29 -1.24 4.87
N PHE A 228 -18.58 -0.20 4.47
CA PHE A 228 -17.56 -0.26 3.42
C PHE A 228 -16.43 -1.24 3.77
N PHE A 229 -15.90 -1.15 4.99
CA PHE A 229 -14.82 -2.03 5.46
C PHE A 229 -15.30 -3.39 5.98
N MET A 230 -16.61 -3.65 5.96
CA MET A 230 -17.22 -4.85 6.54
C MET A 230 -16.75 -5.11 7.98
N THR A 231 -16.67 -4.05 8.78
CA THR A 231 -16.20 -4.08 10.17
C THR A 231 -17.26 -3.49 11.11
N THR A 232 -17.03 -3.57 12.41
CA THR A 232 -17.95 -2.99 13.41
C THR A 232 -17.61 -1.53 13.68
N ALA A 233 -18.65 -0.75 13.98
CA ALA A 233 -18.48 0.60 14.51
C ALA A 233 -17.64 0.61 15.79
N ASP A 234 -17.80 -0.41 16.64
CA ASP A 234 -17.00 -0.59 17.86
C ASP A 234 -15.51 -0.75 17.55
N TYR A 235 -15.14 -1.53 16.53
CA TYR A 235 -13.75 -1.65 16.11
C TYR A 235 -13.22 -0.29 15.64
N LEU A 236 -13.96 0.43 14.80
CA LEU A 236 -13.53 1.75 14.33
C LEU A 236 -13.37 2.75 15.50
N LEU A 237 -14.23 2.71 16.51
CA LEU A 237 -14.19 3.64 17.63
C LEU A 237 -13.18 3.26 18.72
N LYS A 238 -13.01 1.97 19.02
CA LYS A 238 -12.25 1.49 20.20
C LYS A 238 -11.03 0.64 19.85
N GLY A 239 -10.95 0.11 18.62
CA GLY A 239 -9.91 -0.84 18.22
C GLY A 239 -10.14 -2.27 18.71
N GLU A 240 -11.24 -2.52 19.43
CA GLU A 240 -11.63 -3.84 19.92
C GLU A 240 -12.87 -4.29 19.14
N ALA A 241 -12.79 -5.49 18.55
CA ALA A 241 -13.94 -6.09 17.88
C ALA A 241 -14.92 -6.63 18.93
N HIS A 242 -15.81 -5.78 19.42
CA HIS A 242 -16.97 -6.23 20.19
C HIS A 242 -18.07 -6.64 19.21
N GLY A 243 -18.43 -7.94 19.23
CA GLY A 243 -19.46 -8.53 18.37
C GLY A 243 -19.00 -8.74 16.92
N ALA A 244 -18.49 -9.94 16.60
CA ALA A 244 -18.17 -10.29 15.22
C ALA A 244 -19.43 -10.16 14.33
N TYR A 245 -19.30 -9.48 13.19
CA TYR A 245 -20.25 -9.62 12.10
C TYR A 245 -20.10 -11.04 11.53
N ASP A 246 -20.93 -11.98 11.99
CA ASP A 246 -21.13 -13.25 11.29
C ASP A 246 -21.83 -12.92 9.96
N ALA A 247 -21.05 -12.77 8.90
CA ALA A 247 -21.56 -12.75 7.54
C ALA A 247 -22.08 -14.15 7.21
N ARG A 248 -23.39 -14.36 7.35
CA ARG A 248 -24.12 -15.48 6.73
C ARG A 248 -24.34 -15.22 5.26
#